data_AF-A0A1F6GKB6-F1
#
_entry.id   AF-A0A1F6GKB6-F1
#
_cell.length_a   1.000
_cell.length_b   1.000
_cell.length_c   1.000
_cell.angle_alpha   90.00
_cell.angle_beta   90.00
_cell.angle_gamma   90.00
#
_symmetry.space_group_name_H-M   'P 1'
#
loop_
_entity.id
_entity.type
_entity.pdbx_description
1 polymer ?
#
loop_
_entity_poly.entity_id
_entity_poly.type
_entity_poly.pdbx_seq_one_letter_code
_entity_poly.pdbx_strand_id
1 'polypeptide(L)'
;MGEETTGGAVTGLGVGVRATLGLPDIAMAAGGTYAAMMPEIYSFGDASDAGAVTELSFIRVVNGGDATGMGTVDDDAFLFSLQGLTAGDGHLFDSTVNLTNPQIDHTLKIKIGSSTYYIPLMDNANGS
;
A
#
# COMPACT_ATOMS: atom_id res chain seq x y z
N MET A 1 -17.12 8.45 -8.59
CA MET A 1 -18.22 7.81 -9.34
C MET A 1 -19.19 7.27 -8.32
N GLY A 2 -20.49 7.53 -8.48
CA GLY A 2 -21.50 6.76 -7.74
C GLY A 2 -21.61 5.35 -8.32
N GLU A 3 -22.38 4.50 -7.66
CA GLU A 3 -22.78 3.15 -8.12
C GLU A 3 -23.66 3.19 -9.39
N GLU A 4 -23.46 4.15 -10.31
CA GLU A 4 -24.18 4.25 -11.57
C GLU A 4 -23.25 3.75 -12.69
N THR A 5 -23.73 2.74 -13.42
CA THR A 5 -22.95 1.89 -14.33
C THR A 5 -23.04 2.32 -15.79
N THR A 6 -23.55 3.51 -16.09
CA THR A 6 -23.82 3.94 -17.47
C THR A 6 -22.99 5.16 -17.86
N GLY A 7 -21.68 4.96 -17.90
CA GLY A 7 -20.74 5.88 -18.55
C GLY A 7 -20.37 7.10 -17.71
N GLY A 8 -19.08 7.19 -17.37
CA GLY A 8 -18.50 8.37 -16.74
C GLY A 8 -16.98 8.31 -16.83
N ALA A 9 -16.35 9.44 -17.16
CA ALA A 9 -14.89 9.56 -17.17
C ALA A 9 -14.46 10.53 -16.08
N VAL A 10 -13.42 10.16 -15.32
CA VAL A 10 -12.71 11.09 -14.46
C VAL A 10 -11.49 11.58 -15.24
N THR A 11 -11.48 12.86 -15.64
CA THR A 11 -10.36 13.47 -16.40
C THR A 11 -9.26 14.05 -15.51
N GLY A 12 -9.42 13.95 -14.19
CA GLY A 12 -8.49 14.40 -13.17
C GLY A 12 -8.25 13.33 -12.10
N LEU A 13 -8.10 13.73 -10.83
CA LEU A 13 -7.99 12.76 -9.75
C LEU A 13 -9.37 12.28 -9.29
N GLY A 14 -9.61 10.97 -9.37
CA GLY A 14 -10.72 10.30 -8.69
C GLY A 14 -10.21 9.61 -7.44
N VAL A 15 -10.56 10.11 -6.25
CA VAL A 15 -10.13 9.51 -4.98
C VAL A 15 -11.31 9.40 -4.03
N GLY A 16 -11.49 8.23 -3.42
CA GLY A 16 -12.54 8.01 -2.41
C GLY A 16 -12.20 8.64 -1.06
N VAL A 17 -10.92 8.62 -0.67
CA VAL A 17 -10.42 9.23 0.57
C VAL A 17 -9.08 9.92 0.32
N ARG A 18 -8.98 11.20 0.68
CA ARG A 18 -7.72 11.95 0.70
C ARG A 18 -7.41 12.39 2.13
N ALA A 19 -6.33 11.87 2.69
CA ALA A 19 -5.75 12.37 3.93
C ALA A 19 -4.49 13.19 3.61
N THR A 20 -4.32 14.36 4.23
CA THR A 20 -3.17 15.23 3.99
C THR A 20 -2.65 15.78 5.30
N LEU A 21 -1.41 15.45 5.61
CA LEU A 21 -0.62 16.08 6.66
C LEU A 21 0.29 17.13 6.01
N GLY A 22 0.07 18.40 6.32
CA GLY A 22 0.95 19.49 5.88
C GLY A 22 2.06 19.72 6.89
N LEU A 23 3.27 19.98 6.39
CA LEU A 23 4.39 20.47 7.20
C LEU A 23 4.62 21.95 6.87
N PRO A 24 4.87 22.80 7.88
CA PRO A 24 5.24 24.19 7.63
C PRO A 24 6.65 24.29 7.05
N ASP A 25 6.97 25.40 6.37
CA ASP A 25 8.29 25.68 5.80
C ASP A 25 9.30 26.12 6.87
N ILE A 26 9.50 25.26 7.87
CA ILE A 26 10.48 25.41 8.95
C ILE A 26 10.84 24.02 9.49
N ALA A 27 12.10 23.82 9.88
CA ALA A 27 12.51 22.62 10.58
C ALA A 27 11.78 22.52 11.94
N MET A 28 11.22 21.35 12.23
CA MET A 28 10.59 21.11 13.54
C MET A 28 11.64 21.15 14.64
N ALA A 29 11.48 22.06 15.59
CA ALA A 29 12.47 22.31 16.64
C ALA A 29 12.56 21.18 17.68
N ALA A 30 11.49 20.40 17.88
CA ALA A 30 11.46 19.23 18.76
C ALA A 30 10.24 18.32 18.51
N GLY A 31 10.47 17.00 18.55
CA GLY A 31 9.47 15.96 18.85
C GLY A 31 8.27 15.80 17.91
N GLY A 32 7.31 14.99 18.39
CA GLY A 32 6.02 14.69 17.75
C GLY A 32 5.98 13.37 16.99
N THR A 33 4.83 12.70 17.02
CA THR A 33 4.51 11.57 16.14
C THR A 33 3.49 12.04 15.12
N TYR A 34 3.85 11.98 13.84
CA TYR A 34 3.02 12.47 12.76
C TYR A 34 2.69 11.33 11.81
N ALA A 35 1.41 11.18 11.48
CA ALA A 35 0.95 10.21 10.51
C ALA A 35 -0.11 10.87 9.62
N ALA A 36 0.02 10.75 8.31
CA ALA A 36 -1.06 11.13 7.40
C ALA A 36 -2.28 10.20 7.56
N MET A 37 -2.04 8.95 8.00
CA MET A 37 -3.06 7.97 8.34
C MET A 37 -2.48 7.02 9.40
N MET A 38 -3.27 6.70 10.43
CA MET A 38 -2.92 5.73 11.48
C MET A 38 -4.07 4.73 11.66
N PRO A 39 -4.00 3.54 11.04
CA PRO A 39 -4.90 2.45 11.39
C PRO A 39 -4.48 1.85 12.74
N GLU A 40 -5.45 1.62 13.64
CA GLU A 40 -5.18 1.06 14.96
C GLU A 40 -6.22 -0.01 15.32
N ILE A 41 -5.71 -1.15 15.79
CA ILE A 41 -6.45 -2.13 16.59
C ILE A 41 -5.85 -2.05 17.98
N TYR A 42 -6.63 -1.59 18.95
CA TYR A 42 -6.15 -1.33 20.31
C TYR A 42 -6.53 -2.48 21.25
N SER A 43 -5.51 -3.10 21.86
CA SER A 43 -5.66 -4.17 22.85
C SER A 43 -5.72 -3.58 24.27
N PHE A 44 -6.91 -3.56 24.87
CA PHE A 44 -7.16 -2.86 26.15
C PHE A 44 -6.63 -3.58 27.41
N GLY A 45 -6.24 -4.84 27.30
CA GLY A 45 -5.78 -5.63 28.44
C GLY A 45 -5.06 -6.90 28.03
N ASP A 46 -4.49 -7.59 29.02
CA ASP A 46 -3.73 -8.82 28.87
C ASP A 46 -4.52 -9.97 28.22
N ALA A 47 -5.84 -10.00 28.41
CA ALA A 47 -6.74 -10.99 27.80
C ALA A 47 -7.23 -10.63 26.37
N SER A 48 -6.68 -9.58 25.74
CA SER A 48 -7.08 -9.22 24.36
C SER A 48 -6.58 -10.28 23.38
N ASP A 49 -7.49 -11.12 22.89
CA ASP A 49 -7.17 -12.22 21.98
C ASP A 49 -8.16 -12.23 20.80
N ALA A 50 -7.60 -12.16 19.59
CA ALA A 50 -8.34 -12.26 18.34
C ALA A 50 -8.17 -13.64 17.68
N GLY A 51 -7.58 -14.63 18.35
CA GLY A 51 -7.22 -15.92 17.77
C GLY A 51 -8.39 -16.76 17.22
N ALA A 52 -9.64 -16.41 17.56
CA ALA A 52 -10.84 -17.07 17.04
C ALA A 52 -11.36 -16.46 15.72
N VAL A 53 -10.83 -15.32 15.25
CA VAL A 53 -11.27 -14.70 13.99
C VAL A 53 -10.59 -15.36 12.79
N THR A 54 -11.27 -15.42 11.65
CA THR A 54 -10.72 -16.00 10.41
C THR A 54 -9.63 -15.12 9.79
N GLU A 55 -9.69 -13.81 10.01
CA GLU A 55 -8.70 -12.85 9.52
C GLU A 55 -8.71 -11.60 10.40
N LEU A 56 -7.52 -11.11 10.77
CA LEU A 56 -7.32 -9.83 11.47
C LEU A 56 -6.36 -8.97 10.64
N SER A 57 -6.79 -7.77 10.26
CA SER A 57 -6.05 -6.91 9.35
C SER A 57 -6.10 -5.45 9.81
N PHE A 58 -4.94 -4.78 9.96
CA PHE A 58 -4.88 -3.33 10.18
C PHE A 58 -5.34 -2.54 8.96
N ILE A 59 -5.02 -3.04 7.77
CA ILE A 59 -5.46 -2.51 6.49
C ILE A 59 -5.89 -3.70 5.64
N ARG A 60 -7.16 -3.73 5.23
CA ARG A 60 -7.70 -4.73 4.31
C ARG A 60 -8.06 -4.05 3.00
N VAL A 61 -7.52 -4.55 1.89
CA VAL A 61 -7.83 -4.09 0.53
C VAL A 61 -8.52 -5.22 -0.21
N VAL A 62 -9.62 -4.93 -0.89
CA VAL A 62 -10.43 -5.95 -1.59
C VAL A 62 -10.70 -5.47 -3.01
N ASN A 63 -10.29 -6.27 -3.99
CA ASN A 63 -10.83 -6.21 -5.35
C ASN A 63 -12.02 -7.18 -5.40
N GLY A 64 -13.25 -6.66 -5.40
CA GLY A 64 -14.47 -7.44 -5.33
C GLY A 64 -15.42 -7.07 -6.46
N GLY A 65 -16.29 -8.00 -6.88
CA GLY A 65 -17.28 -7.77 -7.93
C GLY A 65 -17.32 -8.89 -8.97
N ASP A 66 -17.60 -8.51 -10.23
CA ASP A 66 -17.62 -9.42 -11.38
C ASP A 66 -16.24 -10.04 -11.64
N ALA A 67 -16.19 -11.35 -11.90
CA ALA A 67 -14.92 -12.08 -12.04
C ALA A 67 -14.04 -11.58 -13.20
N THR A 68 -14.63 -11.25 -14.35
CA THR A 68 -13.89 -10.73 -15.49
C THR A 68 -13.45 -9.29 -15.23
N GLY A 69 -14.33 -8.46 -14.69
CA GLY A 69 -14.00 -7.10 -14.29
C GLY A 69 -12.85 -7.04 -13.28
N MET A 70 -12.89 -7.89 -12.26
CA MET A 70 -11.82 -8.00 -11.27
C MET A 70 -10.49 -8.39 -11.90
N GLY A 71 -10.46 -9.36 -12.82
CA GLY A 71 -9.24 -9.74 -13.54
C GLY A 71 -8.65 -8.58 -14.34
N THR A 72 -9.52 -7.83 -15.02
CA THR A 72 -9.09 -6.64 -15.79
C THR A 72 -8.50 -5.56 -14.87
N VAL A 73 -9.09 -5.36 -13.68
CA VAL A 73 -8.55 -4.42 -12.68
C VAL A 73 -7.21 -4.91 -12.13
N ASP A 74 -7.03 -6.21 -11.88
CA ASP A 74 -5.79 -6.78 -11.36
C ASP A 74 -4.62 -6.63 -12.35
N ASP A 75 -4.89 -6.80 -13.65
CA ASP A 75 -3.93 -6.58 -14.73
C ASP A 75 -3.37 -5.13 -14.73
N ASP A 76 -4.19 -4.15 -14.36
CA ASP A 76 -3.86 -2.72 -14.46
C ASP A 76 -3.44 -2.09 -13.12
N ALA A 77 -4.01 -2.53 -12.01
CA ALA A 77 -3.87 -1.87 -10.72
C ALA A 77 -2.45 -2.03 -10.13
N PHE A 78 -2.01 -1.00 -9.43
CA PHE A 78 -0.83 -1.06 -8.56
C PHE A 78 -1.31 -1.15 -7.11
N LEU A 79 -0.72 -2.03 -6.31
CA LEU A 79 -1.07 -2.13 -4.89
C LEU A 79 -0.80 -0.81 -4.16
N PHE A 80 0.36 -0.21 -4.44
CA PHE A 80 0.71 1.13 -3.98
C PHE A 80 1.24 1.98 -5.13
N SER A 81 0.84 3.25 -5.16
CA SER A 81 1.40 4.28 -6.03
C SER A 81 2.04 5.36 -5.17
N LEU A 82 3.36 5.31 -5.04
CA LEU A 82 4.17 6.21 -4.22
C LEU A 82 4.68 7.37 -5.09
N GLN A 83 4.08 8.54 -4.94
CA GLN A 83 4.36 9.71 -5.78
C GLN A 83 5.19 10.75 -5.02
N GLY A 84 6.13 11.40 -5.72
CA GLY A 84 7.02 12.42 -5.14
C GLY A 84 8.23 11.86 -4.39
N LEU A 85 8.44 10.54 -4.38
CA LEU A 85 9.64 9.91 -3.82
C LEU A 85 10.76 9.83 -4.86
N THR A 86 11.99 10.07 -4.42
CA THR A 86 13.21 9.91 -5.22
C THR A 86 14.10 8.84 -4.61
N ALA A 87 14.77 8.07 -5.46
CA ALA A 87 15.76 7.09 -5.01
C ALA A 87 16.99 7.80 -4.43
N GLY A 88 17.53 7.33 -3.31
CA GLY A 88 18.78 7.87 -2.74
C GLY A 88 19.18 7.19 -1.43
N ASP A 89 20.46 7.32 -1.05
CA ASP A 89 20.99 6.79 0.21
C ASP A 89 20.29 7.45 1.41
N GLY A 90 19.74 6.63 2.30
CA GLY A 90 18.98 7.07 3.47
C GLY A 90 17.62 7.71 3.14
N HIS A 91 17.15 7.61 1.90
CA HIS A 91 15.79 8.00 1.52
C HIS A 91 14.79 6.90 1.83
N LEU A 92 13.50 7.25 1.86
CA LEU A 92 12.44 6.26 1.99
C LEU A 92 12.48 5.22 0.85
N PHE A 93 12.85 5.66 -0.36
CA PHE A 93 13.23 4.77 -1.44
C PHE A 93 14.75 4.68 -1.52
N ASP A 94 15.32 3.76 -0.75
CA ASP A 94 16.75 3.56 -0.70
C ASP A 94 17.26 2.76 -1.91
N SER A 95 18.38 3.18 -2.50
CA SER A 95 18.96 2.57 -3.70
C SER A 95 20.23 1.76 -3.45
N THR A 96 20.59 1.52 -2.19
CA THR A 96 21.87 0.91 -1.81
C THR A 96 21.80 -0.61 -1.60
N VAL A 97 20.63 -1.22 -1.73
CA VAL A 97 20.40 -2.65 -1.47
C VAL A 97 20.84 -3.53 -2.64
N ASN A 98 21.59 -4.60 -2.33
CA ASN A 98 21.99 -5.64 -3.28
C ASN A 98 20.96 -6.80 -3.28
N LEU A 99 20.44 -7.16 -4.45
CA LEU A 99 19.21 -7.96 -4.63
C LEU A 99 19.43 -9.45 -4.94
N THR A 100 20.61 -10.02 -4.68
CA THR A 100 20.82 -11.47 -4.86
C THR A 100 20.24 -12.26 -3.69
N ASN A 101 18.91 -12.45 -3.66
CA ASN A 101 18.24 -13.40 -2.77
C ASN A 101 17.44 -14.42 -3.60
N PRO A 102 17.77 -15.72 -3.53
CA PRO A 102 17.13 -16.77 -4.32
C PRO A 102 15.73 -17.22 -3.81
N GLN A 103 15.19 -16.62 -2.74
CA GLN A 103 13.95 -17.08 -2.10
C GLN A 103 12.68 -16.27 -2.47
N ILE A 104 12.71 -15.51 -3.58
CA ILE A 104 11.54 -14.77 -4.06
C ILE A 104 10.67 -15.72 -4.89
N ASP A 105 9.43 -15.93 -4.46
CA ASP A 105 8.47 -16.84 -5.09
C ASP A 105 7.44 -16.09 -5.96
N HIS A 106 6.91 -14.98 -5.43
CA HIS A 106 5.94 -14.12 -6.13
C HIS A 106 6.30 -12.64 -5.95
N THR A 107 5.57 -11.75 -6.63
CA THR A 107 5.72 -10.30 -6.45
C THR A 107 4.40 -9.56 -6.48
N LEU A 108 4.34 -8.42 -5.80
CA LEU A 108 3.23 -7.45 -5.90
C LEU A 108 3.68 -6.22 -6.67
N LYS A 109 2.87 -5.83 -7.66
CA LYS A 109 3.14 -4.68 -8.53
C LYS A 109 2.89 -3.37 -7.78
N ILE A 110 3.91 -2.52 -7.69
CA ILE A 110 3.83 -1.16 -7.13
C ILE A 110 4.36 -0.13 -8.13
N LYS A 111 4.04 1.13 -7.91
CA LYS A 111 4.53 2.25 -8.72
C LYS A 111 5.26 3.24 -7.84
N ILE A 112 6.46 3.65 -8.26
CA ILE A 112 7.21 4.75 -7.62
C ILE A 112 7.50 5.78 -8.70
N GLY A 113 6.93 6.99 -8.54
CA GLY A 113 6.92 7.98 -9.60
C GLY A 113 6.26 7.44 -10.87
N SER A 114 6.98 7.45 -11.99
CA SER A 114 6.53 6.91 -13.28
C SER A 114 6.85 5.43 -13.49
N SER A 115 7.69 4.83 -12.65
CA SER A 115 8.26 3.50 -12.88
C SER A 115 7.54 2.41 -12.10
N THR A 116 7.44 1.23 -12.71
CA THR A 116 6.93 0.02 -12.05
C THR A 116 8.04 -0.64 -11.26
N TYR A 117 7.72 -1.00 -10.02
CA TYR A 117 8.56 -1.79 -9.13
C TYR A 117 7.75 -2.94 -8.54
N TYR A 118 8.42 -3.82 -7.80
CA TYR A 118 7.82 -5.03 -7.26
C TYR A 118 8.22 -5.21 -5.80
N ILE A 119 7.24 -5.49 -4.94
CA ILE A 119 7.50 -5.99 -3.60
C ILE A 119 7.69 -7.51 -3.72
N PRO A 120 8.86 -8.06 -3.35
CA PRO A 120 9.06 -9.50 -3.37
C PRO A 120 8.23 -10.17 -2.27
N LEU A 121 7.60 -11.28 -2.61
CA LEU A 121 6.91 -12.17 -1.68
C LEU A 121 7.74 -13.44 -1.51
N MET A 122 7.98 -13.78 -0.25
CA MET A 122 8.63 -15.04 0.14
C MET A 122 7.57 -15.93 0.75
N ASP A 123 7.63 -17.24 0.45
CA ASP A 123 6.84 -18.26 1.12
C ASP A 123 7.77 -19.25 1.86
N ASN A 124 7.20 -19.99 2.81
CA ASN A 124 7.88 -21.03 3.58
C ASN A 124 8.27 -22.24 2.72
N ALA A 125 7.71 -22.39 1.53
CA ALA A 125 8.13 -23.39 0.56
C ALA A 125 9.18 -22.78 -0.39
N ASN A 126 10.46 -23.11 -0.17
CA ASN A 126 11.44 -22.95 -1.23
C ASN A 126 11.02 -23.83 -2.43
N GLY A 127 10.52 -23.22 -3.51
CA GLY A 127 10.35 -23.85 -4.83
C GLY A 127 9.53 -25.14 -4.86
N SER A 128 8.27 -25.04 -5.27
CA SER A 128 7.55 -26.14 -5.90
C SER A 128 7.10 -25.74 -7.30
#